data_AF-A0A3D0Q2L8-F1
#
_entry.id   AF-A0A3D0Q2L8-F1
#
_cell.length_a   1.000
_cell.length_b   1.000
_cell.length_c   1.000
_cell.angle_alpha   90.00
_cell.angle_beta   90.00
_cell.angle_gamma   90.00
#
_symmetry.space_group_name_H-M   'P 1'
#
loop_
_entity.id
_entity.type
_entity.pdbx_description
1 polymer ?
#
loop_
_entity_poly.entity_id
_entity_poly.type
_entity_poly.pdbx_seq_one_letter_code
_entity_poly.pdbx_strand_id
1 'polypeptide(L)'
;VYAVVLKMLQNTALAEEATQDAYIKVWHNAGSYQRGKGTVLTWIISIARYRALDLMRHHKVRKETPLDDDDHHHDENSNIADSELAHPKL
;
A
#
# COMPACT_ATOMS: atom_id res chain seq x y z
N VAL A 1 1.83 14.76 16.60
CA VAL A 1 2.65 13.74 15.90
C VAL A 1 1.79 12.83 15.05
N TYR A 2 0.82 12.11 15.64
CA TYR A 2 -0.12 11.25 14.93
C TYR A 2 -0.75 11.87 13.67
N ALA A 3 -1.37 13.05 13.78
CA ALA A 3 -1.97 13.73 12.62
C ALA A 3 -0.98 13.98 11.46
N VAL A 4 0.30 14.22 11.76
CA VAL A 4 1.34 14.43 10.75
C VAL A 4 1.63 13.12 10.02
N VAL A 5 1.86 12.03 10.76
CA VAL A 5 2.18 10.73 10.15
C VAL A 5 0.95 10.11 9.48
N LEU A 6 -0.27 10.31 10.01
CA LEU A 6 -1.52 9.91 9.36
C LEU A 6 -1.67 10.59 8.00
N LYS A 7 -1.39 11.91 7.92
CA LYS A 7 -1.41 12.63 6.64
C LYS A 7 -0.38 12.08 5.64
N MET A 8 0.76 11.58 6.10
CA MET A 8 1.80 11.00 5.23
C MET A 8 1.45 9.58 4.78
N LEU A 9 0.96 8.74 5.69
CA LEU A 9 0.78 7.30 5.48
C LEU A 9 -0.59 6.96 4.90
N GLN A 10 -1.61 7.80 5.13
CA GLN A 10 -3.00 7.56 4.72
C GLN A 10 -3.54 6.19 5.19
N ASN A 11 -2.98 5.67 6.28
CA ASN A 11 -3.31 4.39 6.87
C ASN A 11 -3.22 4.54 8.40
N THR A 12 -4.30 4.24 9.10
CA THR A 12 -4.41 4.43 10.55
C THR A 12 -3.47 3.51 11.33
N ALA A 13 -3.42 2.23 10.97
CA ALA A 13 -2.54 1.25 11.63
C ALA A 13 -1.06 1.64 11.52
N LEU A 14 -0.62 2.05 10.33
CA LEU A 14 0.77 2.52 10.13
C LEU A 14 1.05 3.83 10.85
N ALA A 15 0.06 4.72 10.93
CA ALA A 15 0.21 5.98 11.65
C ALA A 15 0.32 5.78 13.16
N GLU A 16 -0.40 4.81 13.72
CA GLU A 16 -0.29 4.40 15.12
C GLU A 16 1.09 3.81 15.41
N GLU A 17 1.54 2.83 14.61
CA GLU A 17 2.86 2.22 14.73
C GLU A 17 3.97 3.28 14.66
N ALA A 18 3.94 4.15 13.63
CA ALA A 18 4.92 5.21 13.45
C ALA A 18 4.96 6.19 14.64
N THR A 19 3.79 6.48 15.22
CA THR A 19 3.69 7.40 16.36
C THR A 19 4.28 6.78 17.62
N GLN A 20 3.95 5.52 17.91
CA GLN A 20 4.48 4.80 19.07
C GLN A 20 6.01 4.68 18.98
N ASP A 21 6.52 4.23 17.84
CA ASP A 21 7.97 4.13 17.60
C ASP A 21 8.68 5.47 17.70
N ALA A 22 8.05 6.55 17.21
CA ALA A 22 8.62 7.89 17.32
C ALA A 22 8.78 8.31 18.78
N TYR A 23 7.79 8.06 19.64
CA TYR A 23 7.89 8.41 21.05
C TYR A 23 8.91 7.55 21.80
N ILE A 24 9.03 6.25 21.49
CA ILE A 24 10.09 5.39 22.04
C ILE A 24 11.47 5.93 21.64
N LYS A 25 11.66 6.29 20.37
CA LYS A 25 12.91 6.91 19.89
C LYS A 25 13.18 8.26 20.58
N VAL A 26 12.15 9.08 20.79
CA VAL A 26 12.27 10.35 21.52
C VAL A 26 12.74 10.10 22.95
N TRP A 27 12.15 9.12 23.65
CA TRP A 27 12.55 8.76 25.01
C TRP A 27 14.03 8.38 25.09
N HIS A 28 14.48 7.45 24.23
CA HIS A 28 15.87 7.00 24.21
C HIS A 28 16.86 8.09 23.80
N ASN A 29 16.46 9.04 22.96
CA ASN A 29 17.33 10.08 22.43
C ASN A 29 17.09 11.46 23.08
N ALA A 30 16.33 11.54 24.18
CA ALA A 30 15.97 12.82 24.78
C ALA A 30 17.21 13.67 25.16
N GLY A 31 18.29 13.03 25.59
CA GLY A 31 19.56 13.68 25.91
C GLY A 31 20.31 14.26 24.70
N SER A 32 19.98 13.84 23.47
CA SER A 32 20.59 14.38 22.25
C SER A 32 19.91 15.65 21.74
N TYR A 33 18.80 16.08 22.36
CA TYR A 33 18.13 17.31 21.97
C TYR A 33 19.00 18.54 22.27
N GLN A 34 19.17 19.40 21.27
CA GLN A 34 19.99 20.60 21.38
C GLN A 34 19.11 21.83 21.28
N ARG A 35 18.97 22.56 22.41
CA ARG A 35 18.32 23.87 22.46
C ARG A 35 19.12 24.82 21.55
N GLY A 36 18.52 25.25 20.45
CA GLY A 36 19.16 26.10 19.43
C GLY A 36 19.06 25.55 18.00
N LYS A 37 18.83 24.23 17.83
CA LYS A 37 18.61 23.60 16.50
C LYS A 37 17.13 23.50 16.09
N GLY A 38 16.26 24.21 16.81
CA GLY A 38 14.81 24.21 16.61
C GLY A 38 14.02 23.83 17.85
N THR A 39 12.70 23.90 17.74
CA THR A 39 11.79 23.54 18.82
C THR A 39 11.81 22.04 19.08
N VAL A 40 11.47 21.62 20.30
CA VAL A 40 11.29 20.20 20.65
C VAL A 40 10.27 19.54 19.72
N LEU A 41 9.17 20.23 19.40
CA LEU A 41 8.15 19.71 18.50
C LEU A 41 8.71 19.46 17.09
N THR A 42 9.52 20.36 16.56
CA THR A 42 10.19 20.19 15.24
C THR A 42 11.11 18.97 15.24
N TRP A 43 11.86 18.76 16.33
CA TRP A 43 12.74 17.60 16.49
C TRP A 43 11.94 16.29 16.54
N ILE A 44 10.87 16.23 17.35
CA ILE A 44 9.98 15.07 17.42
C ILE A 44 9.33 14.78 16.05
N ILE A 45 8.83 15.81 15.36
CA ILE A 45 8.24 15.67 14.02
C ILE A 45 9.26 15.09 13.04
N SER A 46 10.53 15.48 13.13
CA SER A 46 11.59 14.94 12.26
C SER A 46 11.75 13.44 12.46
N ILE A 47 11.82 12.97 13.72
CA ILE A 47 11.89 11.53 14.05
C ILE A 47 10.68 10.78 13.48
N ALA A 48 9.48 11.30 13.69
CA ALA A 48 8.25 10.68 13.20
C ALA A 48 8.19 10.64 11.66
N ARG A 49 8.65 11.69 10.98
CA ARG A 49 8.74 11.75 9.52
C ARG A 49 9.69 10.69 8.95
N TYR A 50 10.86 10.51 9.57
CA TYR A 50 11.78 9.44 9.15
C TYR A 50 11.12 8.07 9.28
N ARG A 51 10.45 7.78 10.41
CA ARG A 51 9.74 6.51 10.60
C ARG A 51 8.63 6.30 9.56
N ALA A 52 7.85 7.34 9.25
CA ALA A 52 6.82 7.26 8.21
C ALA A 52 7.42 6.99 6.82
N LEU A 53 8.56 7.61 6.48
CA LEU A 53 9.27 7.33 5.22
C LEU A 53 9.74 5.88 5.13
N ASP A 54 10.26 5.32 6.22
CA ASP A 54 10.67 3.92 6.27
C ASP A 54 9.47 2.99 6.03
N LEU A 55 8.35 3.22 6.71
CA LEU A 55 7.12 2.44 6.51
C LEU A 55 6.58 2.55 5.08
N MET A 56 6.57 3.74 4.49
CA MET A 56 6.15 3.93 3.09
C MET A 56 7.03 3.14 2.12
N ARG A 57 8.35 3.08 2.36
CA ARG A 57 9.28 2.29 1.54
C ARG A 57 8.99 0.81 1.64
N HIS A 58 8.80 0.29 2.85
CA HIS A 58 8.46 -1.13 3.06
C HIS A 58 7.13 -1.53 2.41
N HIS A 59 6.11 -0.67 2.49
CA HIS A 59 4.79 -0.95 1.91
C HIS A 59 4.76 -0.82 0.39
N LYS A 60 5.50 0.14 -0.18
CA LYS A 60 5.62 0.28 -1.64
C LYS A 60 6.26 -0.95 -2.27
N VAL A 61 7.29 -1.52 -1.63
CA VAL A 61 7.97 -2.73 -2.11
C VAL A 61 7.06 -3.97 -2.06
N ARG A 62 6.07 -3.98 -1.16
CA ARG A 62 5.15 -5.12 -0.97
C ARG A 62 3.83 -5.02 -1.76
N LYS A 63 3.62 -3.98 -2.56
CA LYS A 63 2.52 -3.99 -3.53
C LYS A 63 2.90 -5.00 -4.63
N GLU A 64 2.46 -6.23 -4.46
CA GLU A 64 2.49 -7.26 -5.49
C GLU A 64 1.75 -6.70 -6.71
N THR A 65 2.45 -6.53 -7.82
CA THR A 65 1.82 -6.26 -9.11
C THR A 65 1.00 -7.51 -9.43
N PRO A 66 -0.34 -7.42 -9.58
CA PRO A 66 -1.10 -8.54 -10.12
C PRO A 66 -0.47 -8.93 -11.45
N LEU A 67 -0.16 -10.21 -11.63
CA LEU A 67 0.17 -10.73 -12.95
C LEU A 67 -1.14 -10.62 -13.74
N ASP A 68 -1.18 -9.77 -14.76
CA ASP A 68 -2.26 -9.79 -15.75
C ASP A 68 -2.20 -11.18 -16.42
N ASP A 69 -3.29 -11.93 -16.31
CA ASP A 69 -3.47 -13.26 -16.93
C ASP A 69 -3.86 -13.01 -18.40
N ASP A 70 -2.94 -13.28 -19.34
CA ASP A 70 -3.17 -13.05 -20.76
C ASP A 70 -4.08 -14.14 -21.39
N ASP A 71 -5.28 -13.71 -21.76
CA ASP A 71 -6.22 -14.26 -22.76
C ASP A 71 -6.39 -15.79 -22.82
N HIS A 72 -7.44 -16.31 -22.15
CA HIS A 72 -8.06 -17.58 -22.52
C HIS A 72 -8.89 -17.42 -23.80
N HIS A 73 -8.27 -17.61 -24.96
CA HIS A 73 -9.00 -17.90 -26.20
C HIS A 73 -9.72 -19.25 -26.06
N HIS A 74 -11.02 -19.23 -25.75
CA HIS A 74 -11.91 -20.37 -25.97
C HIS A 74 -12.22 -20.45 -27.48
N ASP A 75 -11.47 -21.29 -28.21
CA ASP A 75 -11.92 -21.79 -29.51
C ASP A 75 -13.07 -22.78 -29.27
N GLU A 76 -14.29 -22.27 -29.32
CA GLU A 76 -15.51 -23.09 -29.27
C GLU A 76 -15.71 -23.74 -30.65
N ASN A 77 -15.31 -25.00 -30.73
CA ASN A 77 -15.51 -25.88 -31.89
C ASN A 77 -16.95 -25.79 -32.42
N SER A 78 -17.08 -25.30 -33.64
CA SER A 78 -18.31 -25.27 -34.44
C SER A 78 -18.81 -26.70 -34.70
N ASN A 79 -19.76 -27.17 -33.91
CA ASN A 79 -20.50 -28.38 -34.23
C ASN A 79 -21.91 -28.00 -34.73
N ILE A 80 -21.97 -27.60 -36.00
CA ILE A 80 -23.22 -27.42 -36.74
C ILE A 80 -23.07 -28.17 -38.06
N ALA A 81 -23.55 -29.40 -38.10
CA ALA A 81 -24.26 -30.00 -39.24
C ALA A 81 -24.53 -31.49 -38.98
N ASP A 82 -25.39 -31.77 -37.99
CA ASP A 82 -26.10 -33.05 -37.92
C ASP A 82 -27.58 -32.73 -37.67
N SER A 83 -28.22 -32.19 -38.72
CA SER A 83 -29.69 -32.06 -38.80
C SER A 83 -30.09 -31.91 -40.26
N GLU A 84 -29.72 -32.90 -41.07
CA GLU A 84 -30.42 -33.20 -42.31
C GLU A 84 -31.41 -34.33 -42.03
N LEU A 85 -32.70 -34.00 -41.84
CA LEU A 85 -33.85 -34.76 -42.37
C LEU A 85 -35.19 -34.15 -41.91
N ALA A 86 -35.82 -33.35 -42.77
CA ALA A 86 -37.28 -33.25 -42.89
C ALA A 86 -37.68 -32.47 -44.15
N HIS A 87 -37.66 -33.14 -45.31
CA HIS A 87 -38.51 -32.78 -46.46
C HIS A 87 -39.99 -33.10 -46.15
N PRO A 88 -41.00 -32.78 -47.00
CA PRO A 88 -41.13 -31.78 -48.08
C PRO A 88 -42.46 -30.99 -47.99
N LYS A 89 -42.66 -29.93 -48.80
CA LYS A 89 -43.98 -29.68 -49.43
C LYS A 89 -43.83 -29.13 -50.84
N LEU A 90 -44.62 -29.74 -51.73
CA LEU A 90 -44.99 -29.29 -53.08
C LEU A 90 -45.50 -27.85 -53.09
#